data_AF-A0A5P0Z044-F1
#
_entry.id   AF-A0A5P0Z044-F1
#
_cell.length_a   1.000
_cell.length_b   1.000
_cell.length_c   1.000
_cell.angle_alpha   90.00
_cell.angle_beta   90.00
_cell.angle_gamma   90.00
#
_symmetry.space_group_name_H-M   'P 1'
#
loop_
_entity.id
_entity.type
_entity.pdbx_description
1 polymer ?
#
loop_
_entity_poly.entity_id
_entity_poly.type
_entity_poly.pdbx_seq_one_letter_code
_entity_poly.pdbx_strand_id
1 'polypeptide(L)'
;MRGTALAGGVAALALAVGATACTSGSGPDGDATDGKTGSTGTAAGPARPGTHTTLPEPCGAVGESLLRELLLQTADDTEGAAQETARAELPEGRASVTYDIDRRAGCQWKSSTALGSRHLTVDLERVVSYDGTVSDDDRAADLFDSRAARDGIPDELPPTTPDAPEG
;
A
#
# COMPACT_ATOMS: atom_id res chain seq x y z
N MET A 1 14.24 62.15 -12.44
CA MET A 1 15.67 62.07 -12.80
C MET A 1 16.47 61.59 -11.59
N ARG A 2 17.20 60.48 -11.77
CA ARG A 2 18.47 60.06 -11.15
C ARG A 2 18.41 58.58 -10.81
N GLY A 3 19.02 57.80 -11.68
CA GLY A 3 19.15 56.36 -11.54
C GLY A 3 20.39 55.95 -10.77
N THR A 4 20.50 54.64 -10.58
CA THR A 4 21.77 53.93 -10.44
C THR A 4 21.49 52.47 -10.77
N ALA A 5 22.05 52.02 -11.88
CA ALA A 5 22.07 50.64 -12.29
C ALA A 5 23.22 49.93 -11.55
N LEU A 6 22.99 48.70 -11.09
CA LEU A 6 24.03 47.78 -10.67
C LEU A 6 23.95 46.56 -11.57
N ALA A 7 24.89 46.52 -12.51
CA ALA A 7 25.20 45.37 -13.34
C ALA A 7 26.01 44.35 -12.51
N GLY A 8 25.54 43.11 -12.46
CA GLY A 8 26.29 41.97 -11.92
C GLY A 8 26.16 40.80 -12.89
N GLY A 9 27.27 40.43 -13.52
CA GLY A 9 27.33 39.56 -14.70
C GLY A 9 27.01 38.10 -14.43
N VAL A 10 26.31 37.48 -15.38
CA VAL A 10 26.07 36.03 -15.45
C VAL A 10 27.13 35.45 -16.39
N ALA A 11 28.05 34.65 -15.84
CA ALA A 11 29.01 33.89 -16.63
C ALA A 11 28.30 32.71 -17.29
N ALA A 12 28.28 32.70 -18.63
CA ALA A 12 27.80 31.58 -19.44
C ALA A 12 28.93 30.54 -19.59
N LEU A 13 28.71 29.33 -19.08
CA LEU A 13 29.55 28.16 -19.37
C LEU A 13 28.85 27.33 -20.44
N ALA A 14 29.29 27.51 -21.69
CA ALA A 14 28.94 26.65 -22.80
C ALA A 14 29.81 25.39 -22.76
N LEU A 15 29.22 24.23 -22.48
CA LEU A 15 29.85 22.93 -22.72
C LEU A 15 29.27 22.34 -23.99
N ALA A 16 29.98 22.55 -25.10
CA ALA A 16 29.82 21.78 -26.31
C ALA A 16 30.62 20.48 -26.16
N VAL A 17 29.93 19.35 -26.04
CA VAL A 17 30.55 18.03 -26.17
C VAL A 17 29.90 17.34 -27.36
N GLY A 18 30.75 17.06 -28.35
CA GLY A 18 30.36 16.62 -29.68
C GLY A 18 29.69 15.25 -29.71
N ALA A 19 28.74 15.12 -30.62
CA ALA A 19 28.27 13.83 -31.11
C ALA A 19 29.41 13.15 -31.86
N THR A 20 29.97 12.09 -31.28
CA THR A 20 30.75 11.10 -32.03
C THR A 20 29.94 9.81 -32.10
N ALA A 21 29.89 9.27 -33.31
CA ALA A 21 28.92 8.29 -33.76
C ALA A 21 29.03 6.94 -33.03
N CYS A 22 27.87 6.35 -32.72
CA CYS A 22 27.77 4.92 -32.47
C CYS A 22 28.06 4.18 -33.79
N THR A 23 29.27 3.67 -33.95
CA THR A 23 29.56 2.66 -34.97
C THR A 23 29.34 1.29 -34.33
N SER A 24 28.31 0.59 -34.78
CA SER A 24 28.10 -0.82 -34.53
C SER A 24 29.04 -1.62 -35.44
N GLY A 25 30.23 -1.94 -34.92
CA GLY A 25 31.16 -2.87 -35.55
C GLY A 25 30.85 -4.29 -35.09
N SER A 26 30.20 -5.08 -35.94
CA SER A 26 30.13 -6.54 -35.79
C SER A 26 31.37 -7.14 -36.43
N GLY A 27 32.23 -7.77 -35.64
CA GLY A 27 33.36 -8.59 -36.08
C GLY A 27 33.60 -9.70 -35.06
N PRO A 28 33.72 -10.97 -35.48
CA PRO A 28 33.98 -12.09 -34.59
C PRO A 28 35.46 -12.16 -34.19
N ASP A 29 35.72 -12.88 -33.10
CA ASP A 29 37.02 -13.36 -32.61
C ASP A 29 37.75 -12.50 -31.56
N GLY A 30 37.93 -13.08 -30.37
CA GLY A 30 39.04 -12.73 -29.47
C GLY A 30 38.68 -12.58 -27.99
N ASP A 31 38.73 -13.67 -27.23
CA ASP A 31 38.80 -13.71 -25.77
C ASP A 31 39.86 -12.76 -25.18
N ALA A 32 39.45 -11.90 -24.23
CA ALA A 32 40.28 -11.43 -23.12
C ALA A 32 39.42 -10.78 -22.03
N THR A 33 38.89 -11.62 -21.14
CA THR A 33 38.75 -11.39 -19.68
C THR A 33 38.38 -9.98 -19.22
N ASP A 34 37.10 -9.65 -19.20
CA ASP A 34 36.59 -8.53 -18.39
C ASP A 34 36.18 -9.06 -17.00
N GLY A 35 37.19 -9.33 -16.18
CA GLY A 35 37.02 -9.79 -14.81
C GLY A 35 36.75 -8.63 -13.87
N LYS A 36 35.49 -8.22 -13.70
CA LYS A 36 35.12 -7.47 -12.48
C LYS A 36 35.24 -8.44 -11.30
N THR A 37 36.35 -8.38 -10.58
CA THR A 37 36.50 -9.03 -9.26
C THR A 37 35.63 -8.29 -8.25
N GLY A 38 34.33 -8.59 -8.26
CA GLY A 38 33.44 -8.29 -7.14
C GLY A 38 33.73 -9.27 -6.02
N SER A 39 34.05 -8.73 -4.84
CA SER A 39 34.24 -9.46 -3.59
C SER A 39 33.18 -10.56 -3.43
N THR A 40 33.61 -11.82 -3.35
CA THR A 40 32.76 -12.96 -2.99
C THR A 40 32.50 -12.96 -1.48
N GLY A 41 31.86 -11.90 -0.99
CA GLY A 41 31.02 -12.04 0.19
C GLY A 41 29.89 -12.98 -0.21
N THR A 42 29.62 -14.01 0.59
CA THR A 42 28.45 -14.88 0.43
C THR A 42 27.21 -14.00 0.42
N ALA A 43 26.79 -13.58 -0.77
CA ALA A 43 25.60 -12.79 -0.94
C ALA A 43 24.45 -13.65 -0.43
N ALA A 44 23.76 -13.18 0.61
CA ALA A 44 22.46 -13.72 0.97
C ALA A 44 21.64 -13.80 -0.32
N GLY A 45 21.05 -14.97 -0.59
CA GLY A 45 20.23 -15.16 -1.77
C GLY A 45 19.12 -14.11 -1.83
N PRO A 46 18.64 -13.76 -3.03
CA PRO A 46 17.59 -12.76 -3.17
C PRO A 46 16.37 -13.14 -2.31
N ALA A 47 15.77 -12.15 -1.65
CA ALA A 47 14.53 -12.33 -0.92
C ALA A 47 13.44 -12.96 -1.80
N ARG A 48 12.50 -13.68 -1.17
CA ARG A 48 11.35 -14.26 -1.89
C ARG A 48 10.52 -13.12 -2.51
N PRO A 49 10.02 -13.28 -3.75
CA PRO A 49 9.05 -12.35 -4.33
C PRO A 49 7.82 -12.20 -3.42
N GLY A 50 7.26 -10.99 -3.32
CA GLY A 50 6.05 -10.74 -2.54
C GLY A 50 4.84 -11.54 -3.03
N THR A 51 3.87 -11.74 -2.15
CA THR A 51 2.69 -12.58 -2.40
C THR A 51 1.77 -12.02 -3.49
N HIS A 52 1.76 -10.70 -3.68
CA HIS A 52 0.86 -10.01 -4.60
C HIS A 52 1.61 -9.33 -5.77
N THR A 53 1.31 -9.77 -7.00
CA THR A 53 1.82 -9.12 -8.23
C THR A 53 1.05 -7.87 -8.61
N THR A 54 -0.21 -7.77 -8.16
CA THR A 54 -1.12 -6.62 -8.34
C THR A 54 -1.91 -6.42 -7.05
N LEU A 55 -2.44 -5.22 -6.84
CA LEU A 55 -3.36 -4.98 -5.73
C LEU A 55 -4.66 -5.80 -5.91
N PRO A 56 -5.17 -6.43 -4.84
CA PRO A 56 -6.45 -7.12 -4.90
C PRO A 56 -7.62 -6.13 -5.01
N GLU A 57 -8.79 -6.65 -5.39
CA GLU A 57 -10.02 -5.87 -5.45
C GLU A 57 -10.43 -5.44 -4.01
N PRO A 58 -10.54 -4.14 -3.72
CA PRO A 58 -10.66 -3.65 -2.34
C PRO A 58 -12.05 -3.83 -1.71
N CYS A 59 -13.13 -3.89 -2.49
CA CYS A 59 -14.48 -4.06 -1.94
C CYS A 59 -14.76 -5.49 -1.49
N GLY A 60 -14.03 -6.48 -2.00
CA GLY A 60 -14.06 -7.87 -1.53
C GLY A 60 -13.18 -8.13 -0.30
N ALA A 61 -12.41 -7.13 0.18
CA ALA A 61 -11.45 -7.32 1.27
C ALA A 61 -12.10 -7.51 2.65
N VAL A 62 -13.37 -7.10 2.82
CA VAL A 62 -14.09 -7.19 4.10
C VAL A 62 -15.23 -8.20 3.94
N GLY A 63 -15.28 -9.19 4.83
CA GLY A 63 -16.36 -10.19 4.83
C GLY A 63 -17.72 -9.57 5.15
N GLU A 64 -18.78 -10.10 4.54
CA GLU A 64 -20.15 -9.60 4.70
C GLU A 64 -20.61 -9.55 6.16
N SER A 65 -20.27 -10.56 6.96
CA SER A 65 -20.62 -10.61 8.39
C SER A 65 -20.02 -9.41 9.16
N LEU A 66 -18.75 -9.10 8.91
CA LEU A 66 -18.07 -7.96 9.55
C LEU A 66 -18.62 -6.62 9.03
N LEU A 67 -18.94 -6.53 7.74
CA LEU A 67 -19.60 -5.34 7.18
C LEU A 67 -20.95 -5.09 7.86
N ARG A 68 -21.75 -6.15 8.10
CA ARG A 68 -23.04 -6.05 8.77
C ARG A 68 -22.86 -5.60 10.21
N GLU A 69 -21.92 -6.20 10.93
CA GLU A 69 -21.58 -5.80 12.29
C GLU A 69 -21.12 -4.34 12.37
N LEU A 70 -20.27 -3.87 11.47
CA LEU A 70 -19.75 -2.50 11.56
C LEU A 70 -20.75 -1.44 11.08
N LEU A 71 -21.55 -1.75 10.07
CA LEU A 71 -22.38 -0.75 9.37
C LEU A 71 -23.85 -0.78 9.76
N LEU A 72 -24.37 -1.92 10.23
CA LEU A 72 -25.81 -2.10 10.46
C LEU A 72 -26.17 -2.27 11.94
N GLN A 73 -25.29 -1.84 12.87
CA GLN A 73 -25.59 -1.85 14.32
C GLN A 73 -26.96 -1.23 14.64
N THR A 74 -27.70 -1.91 15.52
CA THR A 74 -28.97 -1.44 16.09
C THR A 74 -28.78 -0.96 17.52
N ALA A 75 -29.73 -0.15 18.01
CA ALA A 75 -29.68 0.44 19.36
C ALA A 75 -29.87 -0.58 20.48
N ASP A 76 -30.56 -1.68 20.16
CA ASP A 76 -30.99 -2.69 21.10
C ASP A 76 -30.35 -4.03 20.75
N ASP A 77 -29.81 -4.73 21.75
CA ASP A 77 -29.34 -6.12 21.63
C ASP A 77 -30.48 -7.12 21.86
N THR A 78 -31.70 -6.75 21.45
CA THR A 78 -32.86 -7.64 21.56
C THR A 78 -32.93 -8.58 20.37
N GLU A 79 -33.53 -9.77 20.55
CA GLU A 79 -33.72 -10.74 19.47
C GLU A 79 -34.42 -10.12 18.23
N GLY A 80 -35.35 -9.18 18.45
CA GLY A 80 -36.04 -8.46 17.39
C GLY A 80 -35.11 -7.56 16.57
N ALA A 81 -34.20 -6.84 17.23
CA ALA A 81 -33.21 -5.99 16.58
C ALA A 81 -32.14 -6.80 15.84
N ALA A 82 -31.70 -7.94 16.41
CA ALA A 82 -30.82 -8.89 15.72
C ALA A 82 -31.49 -9.47 14.45
N GLN A 83 -32.79 -9.73 14.50
CA GLN A 83 -33.54 -10.19 13.32
C GLN A 83 -33.68 -9.09 12.25
N GLU A 84 -33.85 -7.83 12.67
CA GLU A 84 -33.90 -6.68 11.76
C GLU A 84 -32.56 -6.45 11.08
N THR A 85 -31.45 -6.47 11.84
CA THR A 85 -30.10 -6.38 11.25
C THR A 85 -29.82 -7.54 10.31
N ALA A 86 -30.27 -8.76 10.59
CA ALA A 86 -30.09 -9.89 9.68
C ALA A 86 -30.83 -9.72 8.34
N ARG A 87 -31.97 -9.00 8.34
CA ARG A 87 -32.79 -8.77 7.13
C ARG A 87 -32.42 -7.51 6.37
N ALA A 88 -31.72 -6.56 7.00
CA ALA A 88 -31.31 -5.33 6.35
C ALA A 88 -30.39 -5.61 5.16
N GLU A 89 -30.50 -4.83 4.09
CA GLU A 89 -29.58 -4.96 2.96
C GLU A 89 -28.22 -4.34 3.32
N LEU A 90 -27.14 -5.04 2.95
CA LEU A 90 -25.79 -4.50 3.10
C LEU A 90 -25.58 -3.37 2.08
N PRO A 91 -24.99 -2.23 2.49
CA PRO A 91 -24.63 -1.21 1.52
C PRO A 91 -23.59 -1.75 0.54
N GLU A 92 -23.75 -1.46 -0.73
CA GLU A 92 -22.75 -1.81 -1.74
C GLU A 92 -21.45 -1.03 -1.51
N GLY A 93 -20.33 -1.73 -1.60
CA GLY A 93 -19.00 -1.12 -1.59
C GLY A 93 -18.79 -0.31 -2.86
N ARG A 94 -18.23 0.89 -2.73
CA ARG A 94 -17.85 1.72 -3.87
C ARG A 94 -16.34 1.85 -3.90
N ALA A 95 -15.73 1.46 -5.02
CA ALA A 95 -14.30 1.67 -5.22
C ALA A 95 -13.97 3.16 -5.10
N SER A 96 -12.96 3.49 -4.30
CA SER A 96 -12.48 4.85 -4.13
C SER A 96 -11.67 5.28 -5.34
N VAL A 97 -11.88 6.52 -5.79
CA VAL A 97 -11.11 7.09 -6.90
C VAL A 97 -9.67 7.33 -6.43
N THR A 98 -8.73 6.64 -7.06
CA THR A 98 -7.29 6.85 -6.87
C THR A 98 -6.63 7.09 -8.22
N TYR A 99 -5.69 8.04 -8.25
CA TYR A 99 -4.89 8.32 -9.45
C TYR A 99 -3.60 7.50 -9.47
N ASP A 100 -3.33 6.77 -8.39
CA ASP A 100 -2.13 5.98 -8.18
C ASP A 100 -2.51 4.49 -8.14
N ILE A 101 -3.18 4.03 -9.20
CA ILE A 101 -3.82 2.70 -9.26
C ILE A 101 -2.82 1.53 -9.20
N ASP A 102 -1.54 1.78 -9.51
CA ASP A 102 -0.47 0.78 -9.42
C ASP A 102 0.04 0.58 -7.98
N ARG A 103 -0.21 1.54 -7.09
CA ARG A 103 0.27 1.53 -5.70
C ARG A 103 -0.84 1.60 -4.67
N ARG A 104 -2.04 2.08 -5.03
CA ARG A 104 -3.17 2.20 -4.12
C ARG A 104 -4.47 1.76 -4.78
N ALA A 105 -5.28 1.04 -4.03
CA ALA A 105 -6.67 0.72 -4.35
C ALA A 105 -7.50 0.93 -3.07
N GLY A 106 -8.76 1.33 -3.19
CA GLY A 106 -9.59 1.55 -2.01
C GLY A 106 -11.05 1.25 -2.24
N CYS A 107 -11.78 1.01 -1.17
CA CYS A 107 -13.22 0.85 -1.17
C CYS A 107 -13.83 1.57 0.02
N GLN A 108 -15.05 2.07 -0.16
CA GLN A 108 -15.79 2.74 0.88
C GLN A 108 -17.25 2.28 0.92
N TRP A 109 -17.75 2.15 2.14
CA TRP A 109 -19.14 1.85 2.44
C TRP A 109 -19.74 2.97 3.28
N LYS A 110 -21.04 3.15 3.13
CA LYS A 110 -21.82 4.08 3.93
C LYS A 110 -23.17 3.47 4.24
N SER A 111 -23.56 3.54 5.51
CA SER A 111 -24.91 3.21 5.97
C SER A 111 -25.49 4.36 6.78
N SER A 112 -26.82 4.44 6.81
CA SER A 112 -27.57 5.31 7.71
C SER A 112 -28.63 4.46 8.38
N THR A 113 -28.54 4.35 9.70
CA THR A 113 -29.46 3.60 10.56
C THR A 113 -30.21 4.57 11.48
N ALA A 114 -31.16 4.07 12.28
CA ALA A 114 -31.80 4.85 13.33
C ALA A 114 -30.80 5.41 14.36
N LEU A 115 -29.63 4.76 14.52
CA LEU A 115 -28.55 5.21 15.40
C LEU A 115 -27.65 6.30 14.78
N GLY A 116 -27.77 6.54 13.48
CA GLY A 116 -26.96 7.51 12.75
C GLY A 116 -26.21 6.90 11.57
N SER A 117 -25.30 7.69 11.00
CA SER A 117 -24.52 7.30 9.84
C SER A 117 -23.20 6.66 10.22
N ARG A 118 -22.87 5.54 9.56
CA ARG A 118 -21.58 4.86 9.69
C ARG A 118 -20.88 4.81 8.34
N HIS A 119 -19.56 4.82 8.39
CA HIS A 119 -18.70 4.74 7.21
C HIS A 119 -17.57 3.77 7.50
N LEU A 120 -17.23 2.97 6.51
CA LEU A 120 -16.03 2.16 6.51
C LEU A 120 -15.23 2.52 5.25
N THR A 121 -13.93 2.70 5.40
CA THR A 121 -13.01 2.88 4.29
C THR A 121 -11.89 1.88 4.44
N VAL A 122 -11.56 1.20 3.35
CA VAL A 122 -10.39 0.33 3.24
C VAL A 122 -9.50 0.89 2.16
N ASP A 123 -8.22 1.06 2.49
CA ASP A 123 -7.17 1.44 1.57
C ASP A 123 -6.11 0.34 1.54
N LEU A 124 -5.85 -0.19 0.34
CA LEU A 124 -4.80 -1.13 0.06
C LEU A 124 -3.60 -0.38 -0.52
N GLU A 125 -2.42 -0.58 0.06
CA GLU A 125 -1.17 0.04 -0.37
C GLU A 125 -0.18 -1.05 -0.77
N ARG A 126 0.39 -0.94 -1.97
CA ARG A 126 1.45 -1.83 -2.41
C ARG A 126 2.77 -1.38 -1.78
N VAL A 127 3.41 -2.30 -1.07
CA VAL A 127 4.72 -2.09 -0.47
C VAL A 127 5.79 -2.78 -1.31
N VAL A 128 6.95 -2.13 -1.44
CA VAL A 128 8.13 -2.68 -2.10
C VAL A 128 9.32 -2.51 -1.17
N SER A 129 10.05 -3.59 -0.94
CA SER A 129 11.36 -3.54 -0.32
C SER A 129 12.41 -3.19 -1.37
N TYR A 130 13.25 -2.20 -1.05
CA TYR A 130 14.45 -1.90 -1.84
C TYR A 130 15.70 -2.59 -1.28
N ASP A 131 15.56 -3.26 -0.14
CA ASP A 131 16.59 -4.14 0.40
C ASP A 131 16.37 -5.54 -0.19
N GLY A 132 17.34 -6.00 -0.99
CA GLY A 132 17.29 -7.32 -1.63
C GLY A 132 17.30 -8.51 -0.66
N THR A 133 17.48 -8.25 0.65
CA THR A 133 17.44 -9.26 1.72
C THR A 133 16.12 -9.28 2.49
N VAL A 134 15.23 -8.30 2.27
CA VAL A 134 13.91 -8.20 2.93
C VAL A 134 12.82 -8.38 1.88
N SER A 135 11.85 -9.26 2.14
CA SER A 135 10.74 -9.46 1.21
C SER A 135 9.75 -8.28 1.26
N ASP A 136 8.99 -8.09 0.18
CA ASP A 136 7.92 -7.08 0.15
C ASP A 136 6.87 -7.32 1.24
N ASP A 137 6.61 -8.59 1.57
CA ASP A 137 5.63 -9.02 2.57
C ASP A 137 6.13 -8.70 4.00
N ASP A 138 7.39 -9.02 4.32
CA ASP A 138 7.98 -8.67 5.62
C ASP A 138 8.01 -7.15 5.80
N ARG A 139 8.39 -6.43 4.74
CA ARG A 139 8.37 -4.97 4.74
C ARG A 139 6.96 -4.41 4.94
N ALA A 140 5.94 -5.05 4.37
CA ALA A 140 4.55 -4.65 4.54
C ALA A 140 4.07 -4.88 5.98
N ALA A 141 4.41 -6.03 6.58
CA ALA A 141 4.09 -6.35 7.97
C ALA A 141 4.71 -5.33 8.93
N ASP A 142 6.01 -5.05 8.81
CA ASP A 142 6.69 -4.05 9.64
C ASP A 142 6.05 -2.66 9.55
N LEU A 143 5.64 -2.25 8.34
CA LEU A 143 4.96 -0.97 8.12
C LEU A 143 3.56 -0.96 8.74
N PHE A 144 2.84 -2.07 8.67
CA PHE A 144 1.53 -2.21 9.30
C PHE A 144 1.66 -2.11 10.82
N ASP A 145 2.53 -2.91 11.43
CA ASP A 145 2.74 -2.94 12.88
C ASP A 145 3.18 -1.57 13.41
N SER A 146 4.08 -0.90 12.69
CA SER A 146 4.49 0.47 13.04
C SER A 146 3.33 1.47 12.99
N ARG A 147 2.42 1.38 12.01
CA ARG A 147 1.24 2.26 11.91
C ARG A 147 0.21 1.92 12.98
N ALA A 148 -0.06 0.63 13.21
CA ALA A 148 -0.96 0.13 14.23
C ALA A 148 -0.53 0.59 15.63
N ALA A 149 0.74 0.38 15.98
CA ALA A 149 1.30 0.81 17.26
C ALA A 149 1.24 2.34 17.45
N ARG A 150 1.55 3.11 16.39
CA ARG A 150 1.43 4.57 16.42
C ARG A 150 0.00 5.03 16.68
N ASP A 151 -0.98 4.31 16.14
CA ASP A 151 -2.40 4.62 16.24
C ASP A 151 -3.08 3.93 17.44
N GLY A 152 -2.32 3.22 18.27
CA GLY A 152 -2.78 2.58 19.51
C GLY A 152 -3.64 1.34 19.28
N ILE A 153 -3.51 0.69 18.12
CA ILE A 153 -4.18 -0.58 17.82
C ILE A 153 -3.38 -1.71 18.49
N PRO A 154 -4.00 -2.57 19.31
CA PRO A 154 -3.32 -3.67 19.98
C PRO A 154 -2.93 -4.78 18.98
N ASP A 155 -1.76 -5.39 19.18
CA ASP A 155 -1.23 -6.47 18.34
C ASP A 155 -2.08 -7.76 18.44
N GLU A 156 -2.79 -7.94 19.55
CA GLU A 156 -3.77 -9.00 19.76
C GLU A 156 -5.14 -8.40 20.09
N LEU A 157 -6.18 -8.85 19.39
CA LEU A 157 -7.55 -8.64 19.84
C LEU A 157 -7.75 -9.44 21.14
N PRO A 158 -8.40 -8.88 22.18
CA PRO A 158 -8.70 -9.65 23.38
C PRO A 158 -9.46 -10.91 22.97
N PRO A 159 -9.17 -12.08 23.58
CA PRO A 159 -9.86 -13.31 23.25
C PRO A 159 -11.37 -13.09 23.39
N THR A 160 -12.11 -13.27 22.30
CA THR A 160 -13.57 -13.41 22.35
C THR A 160 -13.86 -14.73 23.04
N THR A 161 -13.91 -14.70 24.38
CA THR A 161 -14.38 -15.85 25.15
C THR A 161 -15.87 -15.97 24.84
N PRO A 162 -16.34 -17.03 24.17
CA PRO A 162 -17.76 -17.27 24.06
C PRO A 162 -18.24 -17.56 25.48
N ASP A 163 -19.20 -16.79 25.98
CA ASP A 163 -19.89 -17.14 27.23
C ASP A 163 -20.43 -18.57 27.05
N ALA A 164 -19.85 -19.50 27.81
CA ALA A 164 -20.33 -20.86 27.85
C ALA A 164 -21.77 -20.84 28.40
N PRO A 165 -22.72 -21.57 27.80
CA PRO A 165 -24.07 -21.61 28.32
C PRO A 165 -24.04 -22.18 29.74
N GLU A 166 -24.45 -21.38 30.73
CA GLU A 166 -24.78 -21.89 32.05
C GLU A 166 -25.99 -22.83 31.91
N GLY A 167 -25.78 -24.10 32.24
CA GLY A 167 -26.80 -25.16 32.21
C GLY A 167 -27.69 -25.19 33.45
#